data_AF-A0A3D5Q3Y6-F1
#
_entry.id   AF-A0A3D5Q3Y6-F1
#
_cell.length_a   1.000
_cell.length_b   1.000
_cell.length_c   1.000
_cell.angle_alpha   90.00
_cell.angle_beta   90.00
_cell.angle_gamma   90.00
#
_symmetry.space_group_name_H-M   'P 1'
#
loop_
_entity.id
_entity.type
_entity.pdbx_description
1 polymer ?
#
loop_
_entity_poly.entity_id
_entity_poly.type
_entity_poly.pdbx_seq_one_letter_code
_entity_poly.pdbx_strand_id
1 'polypeptide(L)'
;SHILAGAGTAGKDFMPRVAALLDVAQVSDIIRVESDDTFVRPIYAGNAIATVKSSDSIKVVTVRPTAFDPVAAEGGSATVENVDIVKDAGVSTFISEQMAESDRPDLGSADIVISGGRGMQNGDNFKMLEQVADILGAAVGASRAAVDAGFVPNDMQVGQTGKIVA
;
A
#
# COMPACT_ATOMS: atom_id res chain seq x y z
N SER A 1 2.83 21.02 -10.67
CA SER A 1 4.14 20.38 -10.97
C SER A 1 4.22 18.95 -10.47
N HIS A 2 3.43 18.55 -9.48
CA HIS A 2 3.45 17.20 -8.91
C HIS A 2 2.04 16.64 -8.80
N ILE A 3 1.90 15.33 -8.99
CA ILE A 3 0.68 14.56 -8.71
C ILE A 3 1.14 13.37 -7.87
N LEU A 4 0.60 13.23 -6.67
CA LEU A 4 0.99 12.19 -5.72
C LEU A 4 -0.20 11.34 -5.29
N ALA A 5 0.04 10.06 -5.03
CA ALA A 5 -0.89 9.16 -4.34
C ALA A 5 -0.14 8.17 -3.46
N GLY A 6 -0.80 7.58 -2.47
CA GLY A 6 -0.23 6.46 -1.70
C GLY A 6 -0.03 5.23 -2.58
N ALA A 7 1.06 4.48 -2.38
CA ALA A 7 1.40 3.26 -3.11
C ALA A 7 0.59 2.01 -2.64
N GLY A 8 -0.69 2.21 -2.30
CA GLY A 8 -1.67 1.16 -2.05
C GLY A 8 -2.36 0.69 -3.34
N THR A 9 -3.37 -0.18 -3.22
CA THR A 9 -4.08 -0.78 -4.36
C THR A 9 -4.60 0.28 -5.33
N ALA A 10 -5.34 1.28 -4.83
CA ALA A 10 -5.90 2.33 -5.68
C ALA A 10 -4.81 3.17 -6.39
N GLY A 11 -3.84 3.70 -5.65
CA GLY A 11 -2.80 4.55 -6.23
C GLY A 11 -1.93 3.82 -7.25
N LYS A 12 -1.62 2.53 -7.02
CA LYS A 12 -0.89 1.69 -7.99
C LYS A 12 -1.71 1.38 -9.24
N ASP A 13 -3.03 1.33 -9.12
CA ASP A 13 -3.94 1.08 -10.24
C ASP A 13 -4.07 2.30 -11.17
N PHE A 14 -4.43 3.47 -10.64
CA PHE A 14 -4.74 4.63 -11.51
C PHE A 14 -3.53 5.51 -11.87
N MET A 15 -2.50 5.61 -11.03
CA MET A 15 -1.41 6.57 -11.27
C MET A 15 -0.57 6.30 -12.53
N PRO A 16 -0.29 5.03 -12.92
CA PRO A 16 0.37 4.77 -14.21
C PRO A 16 -0.46 5.26 -15.40
N ARG A 17 -1.78 5.16 -15.33
CA ARG A 17 -2.68 5.69 -16.37
C ARG A 17 -2.65 7.22 -16.43
N VAL A 18 -2.62 7.89 -15.27
CA VAL A 18 -2.45 9.35 -15.20
C VAL A 18 -1.14 9.77 -15.86
N ALA A 19 -0.03 9.09 -15.56
CA ALA A 19 1.27 9.36 -16.17
C ALA A 19 1.24 9.18 -17.70
N ALA A 20 0.63 8.11 -18.18
CA ALA A 20 0.50 7.84 -19.62
C ALA A 20 -0.35 8.91 -20.34
N LEU A 21 -1.45 9.37 -19.74
CA LEU A 21 -2.28 10.44 -20.32
C LEU A 21 -1.56 11.79 -20.40
N LEU A 22 -0.59 12.01 -19.51
CA LEU A 22 0.24 13.22 -19.49
C LEU A 22 1.55 13.08 -20.29
N ASP A 23 1.82 11.90 -20.85
CA ASP A 23 3.06 11.56 -21.56
C ASP A 23 4.32 11.79 -20.70
N VAL A 24 4.30 11.31 -19.45
CA VAL A 24 5.42 11.40 -18.50
C VAL A 24 5.70 10.06 -17.83
N ALA A 25 6.90 9.90 -17.26
CA ALA A 25 7.24 8.71 -16.49
C ALA A 25 6.68 8.79 -15.04
N GLN A 26 6.16 7.67 -14.55
CA GLN A 26 5.77 7.56 -13.14
C GLN A 26 6.96 7.08 -12.28
N VAL A 27 7.20 7.73 -11.13
CA VAL A 27 8.14 7.25 -10.11
C VAL A 27 7.36 6.52 -9.01
N SER A 28 7.47 5.19 -8.97
CA SER A 28 6.63 4.38 -8.08
C SER A 28 7.26 4.10 -6.71
N ASP A 29 6.41 4.04 -5.67
CA ASP A 29 6.74 3.52 -4.33
C ASP A 29 7.99 4.19 -3.72
N ILE A 30 8.03 5.53 -3.74
CA ILE A 30 9.15 6.29 -3.17
C ILE A 30 9.17 6.16 -1.65
N ILE A 31 10.36 6.16 -1.08
CA ILE A 31 10.61 6.09 0.36
C ILE A 31 11.30 7.32 0.91
N ARG A 32 11.79 8.21 0.03
CA ARG A 32 12.41 9.49 0.42
C ARG A 32 12.37 10.46 -0.76
N VAL A 33 12.25 11.75 -0.44
CA VAL A 33 12.38 12.86 -1.38
C VAL A 33 13.72 13.56 -1.10
N GLU A 34 14.59 13.68 -2.11
CA GLU A 34 15.87 14.40 -1.99
C GLU A 34 15.77 15.83 -2.50
N SER A 35 14.98 16.06 -3.55
CA SER A 35 14.64 17.37 -4.10
C SER A 35 13.25 17.34 -4.76
N ASP A 36 12.84 18.47 -5.32
CA ASP A 36 11.61 18.60 -6.12
C ASP A 36 11.57 17.72 -7.38
N ASP A 37 12.70 17.17 -7.82
CA ASP A 37 12.77 16.30 -9.00
C ASP A 37 13.51 14.99 -8.76
N THR A 38 13.99 14.74 -7.54
CA THR A 38 14.82 13.58 -7.20
C THR A 38 14.23 12.80 -6.05
N PHE A 39 13.96 11.51 -6.29
CA PHE A 39 13.27 10.61 -5.37
C PHE A 39 14.07 9.33 -5.16
N VAL A 40 13.93 8.73 -3.99
CA VAL A 40 14.58 7.46 -3.66
C VAL A 40 13.54 6.36 -3.54
N ARG A 41 13.80 5.22 -4.17
CA ARG A 41 12.88 4.08 -4.16
C ARG A 41 13.65 2.75 -4.09
N PRO A 42 13.08 1.73 -3.43
CA PRO A 42 13.63 0.38 -3.46
C PRO A 42 13.33 -0.31 -4.79
N ILE A 43 14.27 -1.15 -5.22
CA ILE A 43 14.16 -2.05 -6.36
C ILE A 43 14.67 -3.44 -5.94
N TYR A 44 14.48 -4.46 -6.78
CA TYR A 44 14.90 -5.85 -6.48
C TYR A 44 14.41 -6.34 -5.11
N ALA A 45 13.11 -6.17 -4.84
CA ALA A 45 12.48 -6.55 -3.56
C ALA A 45 13.14 -5.89 -2.32
N GLY A 46 13.66 -4.67 -2.47
CA GLY A 46 14.31 -3.93 -1.38
C GLY A 46 15.81 -4.18 -1.24
N ASN A 47 16.38 -5.09 -2.02
CA ASN A 47 17.83 -5.40 -1.95
C ASN A 47 18.71 -4.30 -2.53
N ALA A 48 18.15 -3.37 -3.31
CA ALA A 48 18.86 -2.20 -3.79
C ALA A 48 17.98 -0.96 -3.69
N ILE A 49 18.62 0.18 -3.46
CA ILE A 49 17.97 1.49 -3.35
C ILE A 49 18.43 2.34 -4.53
N ALA A 50 17.48 2.83 -5.32
CA ALA A 50 17.73 3.66 -6.48
C ALA A 50 17.32 5.11 -6.20
N THR A 51 18.22 6.05 -6.51
CA THR A 51 17.91 7.48 -6.58
C THR A 51 17.57 7.81 -8.04
N VAL A 52 16.38 8.37 -8.26
CA VAL A 52 15.81 8.64 -9.58
C VAL A 52 15.50 10.12 -9.69
N LYS A 53 16.12 10.77 -10.68
CA LYS A 53 15.82 12.16 -11.06
C LYS A 53 14.88 12.18 -12.25
N SER A 54 13.73 12.84 -12.14
CA SER A 54 12.76 13.03 -13.23
C SER A 54 13.00 14.35 -13.95
N SER A 55 13.19 14.28 -15.26
CA SER A 55 13.27 15.46 -16.14
C SER A 55 11.90 15.96 -16.60
N ASP A 56 10.82 15.27 -16.23
CA ASP A 56 9.48 15.60 -16.71
C ASP A 56 8.94 16.88 -16.06
N SER A 57 8.11 17.60 -16.80
CA SER A 57 7.48 18.85 -16.34
C SER A 57 6.49 18.60 -15.20
N ILE A 58 5.85 17.43 -15.20
CA ILE A 58 4.93 16.96 -14.15
C ILE A 58 5.48 15.66 -13.56
N LYS A 59 5.73 15.65 -12.25
CA LYS A 59 6.17 14.47 -11.52
C LYS A 59 4.95 13.68 -11.05
N VAL A 60 4.71 12.52 -11.65
CA VAL A 60 3.67 11.60 -11.21
C VAL A 60 4.31 10.56 -10.29
N VAL A 61 3.95 10.57 -9.01
CA VAL A 61 4.68 9.83 -7.98
C VAL A 61 3.73 9.01 -7.11
N THR A 62 4.09 7.76 -6.78
CA THR A 62 3.42 7.05 -5.68
C THR A 62 4.34 6.92 -4.48
N VAL A 63 3.78 7.12 -3.29
CA VAL A 63 4.53 7.22 -2.03
C VAL A 63 4.27 5.99 -1.17
N ARG A 64 5.33 5.36 -0.66
CA ARG A 64 5.18 4.26 0.30
C ARG A 64 4.54 4.79 1.59
N PRO A 65 3.36 4.29 2.00
CA PRO A 65 2.67 4.82 3.19
C PRO A 65 3.52 4.73 4.47
N THR A 66 4.27 3.64 4.63
CA THR A 66 5.11 3.40 5.83
C THR A 66 6.44 4.17 5.84
N ALA A 67 6.77 4.93 4.79
CA ALA A 67 8.07 5.60 4.69
C ALA A 67 8.05 7.05 5.21
N PHE A 68 6.87 7.59 5.50
CA PHE A 68 6.70 8.97 5.95
C PHE A 68 5.73 9.00 7.13
N ASP A 69 6.06 9.81 8.14
CA ASP A 69 5.17 10.01 9.27
C ASP A 69 3.85 10.67 8.80
N PRO A 70 2.71 10.23 9.34
CA PRO A 70 1.44 10.87 9.05
C PRO A 70 1.45 12.33 9.53
N VAL A 71 0.85 13.21 8.74
CA VAL A 71 0.59 14.59 9.17
C VAL A 71 -0.48 14.60 10.27
N ALA A 72 -0.52 15.69 11.05
CA ALA A 72 -1.58 15.88 12.04
C ALA A 72 -2.97 15.85 11.35
N ALA A 73 -3.90 15.08 11.92
CA ALA A 73 -5.27 14.98 11.39
C ALA A 73 -6.09 16.27 11.56
N GLU A 74 -5.65 17.15 12.48
CA GLU A 74 -6.33 18.39 12.82
C GLU A 74 -5.38 19.60 12.71
N GLY A 75 -5.96 20.80 12.61
CA GLY A 75 -5.22 22.07 12.54
C GLY A 75 -4.96 22.59 11.11
N GLY A 76 -5.28 21.80 10.08
CA GLY A 76 -5.29 22.27 8.70
C GLY A 76 -6.54 23.11 8.39
N SER A 77 -6.40 24.10 7.51
CA SER A 77 -7.50 24.88 6.96
C SER A 77 -7.37 24.92 5.44
N ALA A 78 -8.35 24.36 4.74
CA ALA A 78 -8.42 24.35 3.28
C ALA A 78 -9.84 24.71 2.82
N THR A 79 -9.95 25.38 1.69
CA THR A 79 -11.24 25.64 1.05
C THR A 79 -11.75 24.36 0.38
N VAL A 80 -13.04 24.08 0.52
CA VAL A 80 -13.69 22.99 -0.20
C VAL A 80 -14.21 23.54 -1.52
N GLU A 81 -13.70 23.00 -2.62
CA GLU A 81 -14.12 23.36 -3.97
C GLU A 81 -14.72 22.12 -4.66
N ASN A 82 -15.92 22.27 -5.23
CA ASN A 82 -16.54 21.21 -6.00
C ASN A 82 -15.89 21.11 -7.38
N VAL A 83 -15.63 19.88 -7.81
CA VAL A 83 -15.12 19.58 -9.14
C VAL A 83 -16.21 18.83 -9.91
N ASP A 84 -16.87 19.50 -10.85
CA ASP A 84 -18.01 18.96 -11.60
C ASP A 84 -17.59 18.08 -12.80
N ILE A 85 -16.32 17.70 -12.87
CA ILE A 85 -15.76 16.94 -13.99
C ILE A 85 -15.90 15.45 -13.71
N VAL A 86 -16.94 14.83 -14.28
CA VAL A 86 -17.09 13.38 -14.34
C VAL A 86 -16.61 12.86 -15.69
N LYS A 87 -15.66 11.93 -15.67
CA LYS A 87 -15.16 11.23 -16.86
C LYS A 87 -15.48 9.75 -16.73
N ASP A 88 -16.61 9.35 -17.31
CA ASP A 88 -16.95 7.94 -17.48
C ASP A 88 -16.46 7.45 -18.84
N ALA A 89 -15.64 6.40 -18.82
CA ALA A 89 -15.19 5.74 -20.04
C ALA A 89 -16.22 4.70 -20.54
N GLY A 90 -17.21 4.32 -19.72
CA GLY A 90 -18.25 3.36 -20.07
C GLY A 90 -17.76 1.92 -20.23
N VAL A 91 -16.53 1.61 -19.80
CA VAL A 91 -15.88 0.30 -19.99
C VAL A 91 -15.81 -0.55 -18.71
N SER A 92 -16.08 0.04 -17.55
CA SER A 92 -16.14 -0.66 -16.27
C SER A 92 -17.24 -0.06 -15.41
N THR A 93 -17.80 -0.89 -14.54
CA THR A 93 -18.82 -0.48 -13.56
C THR A 93 -18.57 -1.22 -12.27
N PHE A 94 -18.63 -0.50 -11.15
CA PHE A 94 -18.60 -1.10 -9.84
C PHE A 94 -19.93 -1.78 -9.55
N ILE A 95 -19.92 -3.08 -9.25
CA ILE A 95 -21.13 -3.86 -8.94
C ILE A 95 -21.24 -4.09 -7.43
N SER A 96 -20.17 -4.57 -6.80
CA SER A 96 -20.12 -4.86 -5.37
C SER A 96 -18.67 -5.01 -4.90
N GLU A 97 -18.44 -4.84 -3.61
CA GLU A 97 -17.20 -5.16 -2.91
C GLU A 97 -17.49 -6.08 -1.73
N GLN A 98 -16.61 -7.04 -1.49
CA GLN A 98 -16.63 -7.87 -0.29
C GLN A 98 -15.34 -7.57 0.48
N MET A 99 -15.47 -6.82 1.57
CA MET A 99 -14.35 -6.54 2.46
C MET A 99 -14.18 -7.69 3.45
N ALA A 100 -12.94 -8.07 3.73
CA ALA A 100 -12.64 -8.95 4.83
C ALA A 100 -12.91 -8.20 6.15
N GLU A 101 -13.91 -8.63 6.90
CA GLU A 101 -14.18 -8.10 8.23
C GLU A 101 -13.18 -8.69 9.23
N SER A 102 -12.54 -7.82 10.01
CA SER A 102 -11.61 -8.19 11.06
C SER A 102 -11.74 -7.20 12.21
N ASP A 103 -11.90 -7.71 13.43
CA ASP A 103 -11.85 -6.90 14.65
C ASP A 103 -10.41 -6.45 14.99
N ARG A 104 -9.41 -6.94 14.23
CA ARG A 104 -7.99 -6.65 14.44
C ARG A 104 -7.52 -5.46 13.60
N PRO A 105 -6.48 -4.74 14.04
CA PRO A 105 -5.89 -3.64 13.28
C PRO A 105 -5.51 -4.05 11.85
N ASP A 106 -5.62 -3.12 10.90
CA ASP A 106 -5.12 -3.37 9.55
C ASP A 106 -3.62 -3.60 9.57
N LEU A 107 -3.19 -4.62 8.82
CA LEU A 107 -1.81 -5.07 8.76
C LEU A 107 -0.84 -3.97 8.30
N GLY A 108 -1.27 -3.05 7.43
CA GLY A 108 -0.44 -1.95 6.94
C GLY A 108 -0.24 -0.81 7.94
N SER A 109 -1.02 -0.76 9.02
CA SER A 109 -0.97 0.30 10.05
C SER A 109 -0.74 -0.23 11.47
N ALA A 110 -0.52 -1.53 11.63
CA ALA A 110 -0.37 -2.14 12.94
C ALA A 110 1.04 -1.97 13.51
N ASP A 111 1.15 -1.54 14.76
CA ASP A 111 2.43 -1.38 15.47
C ASP A 111 3.12 -2.73 15.75
N ILE A 112 2.31 -3.78 15.95
CA ILE A 112 2.79 -5.13 16.23
C ILE A 112 2.14 -6.07 15.21
N VAL A 113 2.95 -6.93 14.60
CA VAL A 113 2.49 -7.96 13.65
C VAL A 113 2.98 -9.33 14.09
N ILE A 114 2.06 -10.26 14.31
CA ILE A 114 2.35 -11.68 14.56
C ILE A 114 2.14 -12.46 13.26
N SER A 115 3.22 -12.96 12.67
CA SER A 115 3.17 -13.59 11.34
C SER A 115 3.35 -15.11 11.38
N GLY A 116 2.47 -15.81 10.66
CA GLY A 116 2.52 -17.26 10.44
C GLY A 116 3.04 -17.64 9.07
N GLY A 117 3.53 -18.88 8.94
CA GLY A 117 3.96 -19.41 7.65
C GLY A 117 3.64 -20.88 7.48
N ARG A 118 4.30 -21.53 6.51
CA ARG A 118 4.10 -22.97 6.23
C ARG A 118 4.33 -23.86 7.46
N GLY A 119 5.16 -23.41 8.41
CA GLY A 119 5.40 -24.09 9.69
C GLY A 119 4.15 -24.23 10.58
N MET A 120 3.08 -23.47 10.31
CA MET A 120 1.79 -23.65 10.98
C MET A 120 1.07 -24.95 10.58
N GLN A 121 1.49 -25.59 9.48
CA GLN A 121 0.98 -26.87 8.96
C GLN A 121 -0.48 -26.87 8.47
N ASN A 122 -1.38 -26.08 9.06
CA ASN A 122 -2.77 -25.89 8.66
C ASN A 122 -3.32 -24.54 9.17
N GLY A 123 -4.53 -24.18 8.73
CA GLY A 123 -5.22 -22.96 9.16
C GLY A 123 -5.70 -22.97 10.61
N ASP A 124 -6.09 -24.12 11.18
CA ASP A 124 -6.53 -24.18 12.58
C ASP A 124 -5.45 -23.76 13.57
N ASN A 125 -4.19 -24.03 13.24
CA ASN A 125 -3.06 -23.64 14.06
C ASN A 125 -2.81 -22.12 14.08
N PHE A 126 -3.34 -21.34 13.14
CA PHE A 126 -3.25 -19.87 13.19
C PHE A 126 -3.98 -19.26 14.39
N LYS A 127 -4.94 -19.98 14.99
CA LYS A 127 -5.59 -19.60 16.25
C LYS A 127 -4.58 -19.34 17.38
N MET A 128 -3.43 -20.01 17.37
CA MET A 128 -2.35 -19.76 18.34
C MET A 128 -1.71 -18.38 18.15
N LEU A 129 -1.56 -17.92 16.91
CA LEU A 129 -1.02 -16.60 16.60
C LEU A 129 -2.03 -15.52 16.94
N GLU A 130 -3.30 -15.78 16.64
CA GLU A 130 -4.43 -14.92 17.00
C GLU A 130 -4.51 -14.67 18.50
N GLN A 131 -4.39 -15.71 19.33
CA GLN A 131 -4.38 -15.57 20.79
C GLN A 131 -3.28 -14.65 21.31
N VAL A 132 -2.09 -14.73 20.71
CA VAL A 132 -0.97 -13.83 21.06
C VAL A 132 -1.26 -12.43 20.56
N ALA A 133 -1.79 -12.30 19.34
CA ALA A 133 -2.12 -11.02 18.75
C ALA A 133 -3.19 -10.27 19.56
N ASP A 134 -4.22 -10.96 20.05
CA ASP A 134 -5.28 -10.37 20.85
C ASP A 134 -4.75 -9.83 22.20
N ILE A 135 -3.76 -10.49 22.81
CA ILE A 135 -3.11 -10.01 24.04
C ILE A 135 -2.30 -8.74 23.77
N LEU A 136 -1.68 -8.64 22.60
CA LEU A 136 -0.78 -7.55 22.23
C LEU A 136 -1.48 -6.41 21.47
N GLY A 137 -2.75 -6.57 21.10
CA GLY A 137 -3.42 -5.65 20.18
C GLY A 137 -2.78 -5.63 18.79
N ALA A 138 -2.22 -6.76 18.36
CA ALA A 138 -1.44 -6.87 17.13
C ALA A 138 -2.30 -7.28 15.92
N ALA A 139 -1.82 -6.99 14.72
CA ALA A 139 -2.33 -7.61 13.50
C ALA A 139 -1.72 -9.01 13.29
N VAL A 140 -2.41 -9.84 12.51
CA VAL A 140 -1.91 -11.17 12.12
C VAL A 140 -1.53 -11.16 10.63
N GLY A 141 -0.29 -11.55 10.36
CA GLY A 141 0.25 -11.63 8.99
C GLY A 141 0.55 -13.07 8.56
N ALA A 142 0.81 -13.24 7.28
CA ALA A 142 1.11 -14.54 6.69
C ALA A 142 2.16 -14.46 5.59
N SER A 143 3.00 -15.50 5.50
CA SER A 143 3.84 -15.70 4.32
C SER A 143 3.03 -16.22 3.13
N ARG A 144 3.53 -15.98 1.91
CA ARG A 144 2.97 -16.55 0.67
C ARG A 144 2.73 -18.05 0.74
N ALA A 145 3.64 -18.80 1.37
CA ALA A 145 3.52 -20.25 1.48
C ALA A 145 2.30 -20.71 2.32
N ALA A 146 1.85 -19.91 3.29
CA ALA A 146 0.63 -20.21 4.06
C ALA A 146 -0.64 -19.87 3.27
N VAL A 147 -0.60 -18.77 2.50
CA VAL A 147 -1.70 -18.34 1.62
C VAL A 147 -1.89 -19.34 0.49
N ASP A 148 -0.81 -19.71 -0.22
CA ASP A 148 -0.84 -20.68 -1.32
C ASP A 148 -1.31 -22.07 -0.84
N ALA A 149 -1.12 -22.40 0.45
CA ALA A 149 -1.60 -23.63 1.08
C ALA A 149 -3.06 -23.55 1.60
N GLY A 150 -3.72 -22.40 1.46
CA GLY A 150 -5.10 -22.18 1.89
C GLY A 150 -5.28 -22.07 3.40
N PHE A 151 -4.23 -21.76 4.16
CA PHE A 151 -4.33 -21.66 5.63
C PHE A 151 -5.03 -20.36 6.06
N VAL A 152 -4.82 -19.29 5.29
CA VAL A 152 -5.27 -17.93 5.55
C VAL A 152 -5.49 -17.19 4.22
N PRO A 153 -6.34 -16.16 4.19
CA PRO A 153 -6.61 -15.38 2.99
C PRO A 153 -5.41 -14.52 2.54
N ASN A 154 -5.45 -14.05 1.28
CA ASN A 154 -4.33 -13.35 0.63
C ASN A 154 -4.08 -11.93 1.17
N ASP A 155 -5.10 -11.28 1.71
CA ASP A 155 -5.03 -9.96 2.35
C ASP A 155 -4.15 -9.95 3.62
N MET A 156 -3.95 -11.11 4.24
CA MET A 156 -3.00 -11.31 5.34
C MET A 156 -1.55 -11.46 4.85
N GLN A 157 -1.30 -11.55 3.53
CA GLN A 157 0.04 -11.78 3.02
C GLN A 157 0.96 -10.58 3.27
N VAL A 158 2.11 -10.83 3.90
CA VAL A 158 3.19 -9.84 4.07
C VAL A 158 4.31 -10.11 3.07
N GLY A 159 4.83 -9.06 2.45
CA GLY A 159 6.01 -9.11 1.59
C GLY A 159 5.81 -8.43 0.23
N GLN A 160 6.69 -8.71 -0.73
CA GLN A 160 6.75 -7.99 -2.02
C GLN A 160 5.42 -7.97 -2.79
N THR A 161 4.69 -9.09 -2.80
CA THR A 161 3.40 -9.22 -3.50
C THR A 161 2.21 -9.12 -2.55
N GLY A 162 2.45 -8.76 -1.29
CA GLY A 162 1.43 -8.57 -0.27
C GLY A 162 1.50 -7.15 0.30
N LYS A 163 1.09 -7.00 1.56
CA LYS A 163 1.22 -5.74 2.30
C LYS A 163 2.67 -5.53 2.75
N ILE A 164 3.11 -4.28 2.67
CA ILE A 164 4.37 -3.83 3.27
C ILE A 164 4.03 -3.31 4.66
N VAL A 165 4.73 -3.81 5.66
CA VAL A 165 4.59 -3.44 7.08
C VAL A 165 5.94 -2.92 7.56
N ALA A 166 5.96 -1.90 8.41
CA ALA A 166 7.19 -1.36 9.01
C ALA A 166 6.87 -0.68 10.34
#